data_AF-A0A7S3RTE8-F1
#
_entry.id   AF-A0A7S3RTE8-F1
#
_cell.length_a   1.000
_cell.length_b   1.000
_cell.length_c   1.000
_cell.angle_alpha   90.00
_cell.angle_beta   90.00
_cell.angle_gamma   90.00
#
_symmetry.space_group_name_H-M   'P 1'
#
loop_
_entity.id
_entity.type
_entity.pdbx_description
1 polymer ?
#
loop_
_entity_poly.entity_id
_entity_poly.type
_entity_poly.pdbx_seq_one_letter_code
_entity_poly.pdbx_strand_id
1 'polypeptide(L)'
;TCECSCRDGFSGPRCEVSELSPAYSISGAAKRSWGDLNGIYTRVAGKLCNGKAVYQTSRYGYGPSQIWAASFLFQASGASKWLLGDGEGASSCKNSGYLYNEGLVCDARPDCAGRWRESEGCAWGETWCDAHGLAVREAQCAKVCGEHRTPIANATTCECSCRDGFSGPRCEVSELSPAYSISGAAKRSWGDLNGIYTRVAGKLCNGKPVYQTSAGDYFLFQPTDSTHWMVSDGEDVASCKASGWINTPSNVCGASPEACDGRWQENTGCDSDWCDAPG
;
A
#
# COMPACT_ATOMS: atom_id res chain seq x y z
N THR A 1 39.73 28.68 25.83
CA THR A 1 39.18 27.37 25.39
C THR A 1 39.63 27.16 23.96
N CYS A 2 40.30 26.06 23.66
CA CYS A 2 40.66 25.73 22.27
C CYS A 2 39.46 25.03 21.64
N GLU A 3 38.85 25.64 20.62
CA GLU A 3 37.84 24.97 19.81
C GLU A 3 38.55 24.17 18.71
N CYS A 4 38.36 22.85 18.72
CA CYS A 4 38.78 21.99 17.63
C CYS A 4 37.57 21.78 16.71
N SER A 5 37.68 22.17 15.44
CA SER A 5 36.74 21.78 14.40
C SER A 5 37.22 20.49 13.71
N CYS A 6 36.30 19.56 13.48
CA CYS A 6 36.62 18.35 12.73
C CYS A 6 36.81 18.67 11.23
N ARG A 7 37.74 17.97 10.58
CA ARG A 7 37.91 18.02 9.13
C ARG A 7 36.70 17.40 8.43
N ASP A 8 36.42 17.80 7.19
CA ASP A 8 35.26 17.31 6.42
C ASP A 8 35.15 15.78 6.42
N GLY A 9 33.97 15.27 6.81
CA GLY A 9 33.68 13.84 6.88
C GLY A 9 33.86 13.20 8.26
N PHE A 10 34.21 13.99 9.29
CA PHE A 10 34.33 13.54 10.67
C PHE A 10 33.33 14.29 11.56
N SER A 11 32.68 13.59 12.49
CA SER A 11 31.74 14.20 13.45
C SER A 11 31.88 13.58 14.84
N GLY A 12 31.28 14.22 15.83
CA GLY A 12 31.34 13.80 17.23
C GLY A 12 32.51 14.39 18.03
N PRO A 13 32.50 14.23 19.36
CA PRO A 13 33.43 14.88 20.29
C PRO A 13 34.91 14.45 20.13
N ARG A 14 35.17 13.44 19.30
CA ARG A 14 36.50 12.91 18.99
C ARG A 14 36.86 12.92 17.50
N CYS A 15 36.03 13.56 16.66
CA CYS A 15 36.16 13.47 15.21
C CYS A 15 36.29 12.00 14.76
N GLU A 16 35.38 11.16 15.24
CA GLU A 16 35.39 9.75 14.86
C GLU A 16 34.78 9.62 13.46
N VAL A 17 35.27 8.63 12.72
CA VAL A 17 34.80 8.37 11.37
C VAL A 17 33.35 7.87 11.50
N SER A 18 32.37 8.70 11.12
CA SER A 18 31.13 8.14 10.60
C SER A 18 31.55 7.38 9.35
N GLU A 19 31.84 6.09 9.47
CA GLU A 19 32.25 5.23 8.36
C GLU A 19 31.12 5.17 7.34
N LEU A 20 31.09 6.18 6.46
CA LEU A 20 30.33 6.13 5.24
C LEU A 20 30.96 5.03 4.40
N SER A 21 30.14 4.05 4.01
CA SER A 21 30.59 2.91 3.23
C SER A 21 31.43 3.35 2.03
N PRO A 22 32.55 2.70 1.73
CA PRO A 22 33.41 3.06 0.61
C PRO A 22 32.72 2.87 -0.75
N ALA A 23 31.69 2.04 -0.79
CA ALA A 23 30.88 1.81 -1.97
C ALA A 23 29.42 1.48 -1.62
N TYR A 24 28.53 1.68 -2.59
CA TYR A 24 27.12 1.29 -2.54
C TYR A 24 26.75 0.51 -3.79
N SER A 25 25.90 -0.51 -3.65
CA SER A 25 25.31 -1.19 -4.79
C SER A 25 23.90 -0.68 -5.02
N ILE A 26 23.65 -0.19 -6.23
CA ILE A 26 22.30 0.15 -6.69
C ILE A 26 21.84 -0.98 -7.61
N SER A 27 20.67 -1.54 -7.29
CA SER A 27 19.98 -2.53 -8.11
C SER A 27 18.51 -2.17 -8.28
N GLY A 28 17.95 -2.51 -9.45
CA GLY A 28 16.55 -2.26 -9.77
C GLY A 28 16.19 -0.79 -10.00
N ALA A 29 17.17 0.10 -10.19
CA ALA A 29 16.92 1.53 -10.28
C ALA A 29 16.46 1.99 -11.67
N ALA A 30 16.66 1.18 -12.71
CA ALA A 30 16.59 1.64 -14.09
C ALA A 30 15.98 0.61 -15.05
N LYS A 31 15.13 1.05 -16.00
CA LYS A 31 14.53 0.21 -17.06
C LYS A 31 15.58 -0.36 -18.02
N ARG A 32 15.17 -1.24 -18.95
CA ARG A 32 16.06 -1.89 -19.96
C ARG A 32 16.99 -0.94 -20.71
N SER A 33 16.57 0.29 -21.00
CA SER A 33 17.39 1.30 -21.71
C SER A 33 18.41 2.01 -20.83
N TRP A 34 18.28 1.92 -19.51
CA TRP A 34 19.13 2.56 -18.50
C TRP A 34 19.77 1.52 -17.56
N GLY A 35 19.77 0.24 -17.95
CA GLY A 35 20.26 -0.86 -17.12
C GLY A 35 21.69 -0.66 -16.61
N ASP A 36 22.48 0.16 -17.32
CA ASP A 36 23.86 0.53 -16.99
C ASP A 36 23.99 1.39 -15.72
N LEU A 37 22.90 1.99 -15.25
CA LEU A 37 22.87 2.74 -13.98
C LEU A 37 22.80 1.81 -12.76
N ASN A 38 22.53 0.51 -12.96
CA ASN A 38 22.69 -0.48 -11.90
C ASN A 38 24.17 -0.86 -11.78
N GLY A 39 24.69 -0.86 -10.55
CA GLY A 39 26.11 -1.18 -10.34
C GLY A 39 26.63 -0.79 -8.97
N ILE A 40 27.95 -0.85 -8.85
CA ILE A 40 28.67 -0.46 -7.65
C ILE A 40 29.18 0.97 -7.83
N TYR A 41 28.72 1.85 -6.96
CA TYR A 41 29.10 3.25 -6.86
C TYR A 41 30.16 3.39 -5.78
N THR A 42 31.37 3.79 -6.16
CA THR A 42 32.50 3.95 -5.23
C THR A 42 32.62 5.43 -4.83
N ARG A 43 32.96 5.69 -3.57
CA ARG A 43 33.10 7.05 -3.05
C ARG A 43 34.19 7.81 -3.80
N VAL A 44 33.88 9.02 -4.24
CA VAL A 44 34.86 9.94 -4.83
C VAL A 44 35.58 10.67 -3.71
N ALA A 45 36.89 10.47 -3.60
CA ALA A 45 37.70 11.06 -2.53
C ALA A 45 37.59 12.60 -2.53
N GLY A 46 37.32 13.18 -1.36
CA GLY A 46 37.25 14.64 -1.17
C GLY A 46 36.05 15.34 -1.82
N LYS A 47 35.15 14.63 -2.50
CA LYS A 47 33.99 15.24 -3.17
C LYS A 47 32.73 15.11 -2.31
N LEU A 48 32.13 16.26 -1.99
CA LEU A 48 30.89 16.36 -1.23
C LEU A 48 29.85 17.19 -1.99
N CYS A 49 28.58 16.83 -1.85
CA CYS A 49 27.43 17.65 -2.22
C CYS A 49 26.43 17.70 -1.06
N ASN A 50 25.97 18.90 -0.71
CA ASN A 50 25.11 19.13 0.47
C ASN A 50 25.68 18.51 1.77
N GLY A 51 27.01 18.53 1.92
CA GLY A 51 27.72 17.90 3.05
C GLY A 51 27.76 16.36 3.02
N LYS A 52 27.25 15.71 1.96
CA LYS A 52 27.24 14.26 1.77
C LYS A 52 28.26 13.81 0.73
N ALA A 53 28.80 12.61 0.90
CA ALA A 53 29.74 12.04 -0.06
C ALA A 53 29.11 11.82 -1.44
N VAL A 54 29.89 12.08 -2.49
CA VAL A 54 29.54 11.73 -3.87
C VAL A 54 30.11 10.35 -4.21
N TYR A 55 29.34 9.55 -4.93
CA TYR A 55 29.78 8.24 -5.41
C TYR A 55 29.72 8.17 -6.93
N GLN A 56 30.59 7.38 -7.54
CA GLN A 56 30.74 7.24 -8.98
C GLN A 56 30.70 5.76 -9.37
N THR A 57 29.95 5.40 -10.40
CA THR A 57 29.99 4.04 -10.96
C THR A 57 31.26 3.82 -11.77
N SER A 58 31.81 2.61 -11.70
CA SER A 58 32.94 2.19 -12.55
C SER A 58 32.52 1.87 -13.99
N ARG A 59 31.22 1.75 -14.26
CA ARG A 59 30.68 1.52 -15.61
C ARG A 59 30.41 2.84 -16.30
N TYR A 60 30.91 2.96 -17.52
CA TYR A 60 30.43 3.98 -18.44
C TYR A 60 29.06 3.54 -18.94
N GLY A 61 28.03 4.34 -18.65
CA GLY A 61 26.66 4.06 -19.09
C GLY A 61 26.30 4.86 -20.34
N TYR A 62 25.28 4.40 -21.06
CA TYR A 62 24.70 5.12 -22.19
C TYR A 62 23.86 6.30 -21.68
N GLY A 63 24.37 7.52 -21.82
CA GLY A 63 23.62 8.74 -21.51
C GLY A 63 22.67 9.14 -22.65
N PRO A 64 21.69 10.03 -22.38
CA PRO A 64 20.73 10.48 -23.38
C PRO A 64 21.39 11.29 -24.53
N SER A 65 22.62 11.77 -24.33
CA SER A 65 23.45 12.43 -25.34
C SER A 65 24.31 11.47 -26.17
N GLN A 66 24.18 10.15 -26.01
CA GLN A 66 25.05 9.11 -26.61
C GLN A 66 26.53 9.20 -26.23
N ILE A 67 26.88 9.99 -25.21
CA ILE A 67 28.25 10.09 -24.71
C ILE A 67 28.40 9.17 -23.50
N TRP A 68 29.39 8.30 -23.55
CA TRP A 68 29.81 7.45 -22.44
C TRP A 68 30.32 8.31 -21.29
N ALA A 69 29.47 8.57 -20.30
CA ALA A 69 29.84 9.31 -19.11
C ALA A 69 29.67 8.41 -17.89
N ALA A 70 30.57 8.59 -16.90
CA ALA A 70 30.35 7.98 -15.59
C ALA A 70 29.12 8.60 -14.94
N SER A 71 28.26 7.77 -14.35
CA SER A 71 27.13 8.24 -13.56
C SER A 71 27.56 8.48 -12.11
N PHE A 72 26.92 9.46 -11.48
CA PHE A 72 27.21 9.86 -10.12
C PHE A 72 25.96 9.77 -9.26
N LEU A 73 26.16 9.40 -8.00
CA LEU A 73 25.16 9.35 -6.95
C LEU A 73 25.50 10.43 -5.91
N PHE A 74 24.61 11.41 -5.74
CA PHE A 74 24.86 12.60 -4.92
C PHE A 74 23.56 13.19 -4.37
N GLN A 75 23.65 14.06 -3.35
CA GLN A 75 22.50 14.82 -2.84
C GLN A 75 22.65 16.28 -3.29
N ALA A 76 21.71 16.77 -4.12
CA ALA A 76 21.75 18.16 -4.59
C ALA A 76 21.61 19.17 -3.44
N SER A 77 22.11 20.38 -3.65
CA SER A 77 21.97 21.48 -2.69
C SER A 77 20.50 21.78 -2.42
N GLY A 78 20.10 21.76 -1.14
CA GLY A 78 18.71 21.98 -0.73
C GLY A 78 17.75 20.81 -0.97
N ALA A 79 18.23 19.67 -1.47
CA ALA A 79 17.44 18.46 -1.60
C ALA A 79 17.72 17.50 -0.42
N SER A 80 16.67 16.86 0.10
CA SER A 80 16.80 15.70 1.00
C SER A 80 17.00 14.40 0.23
N LYS A 81 16.76 14.39 -1.09
CA LYS A 81 16.78 13.21 -1.93
C LYS A 81 18.15 12.96 -2.54
N TRP A 82 18.51 11.69 -2.67
CA TRP A 82 19.65 11.24 -3.48
C TRP A 82 19.25 11.24 -4.95
N LEU A 83 20.16 11.73 -5.77
CA LEU A 83 20.05 11.84 -7.22
C LEU A 83 21.09 10.95 -7.88
N LEU A 84 20.72 10.40 -9.03
CA LEU A 84 21.62 9.73 -9.94
C LEU A 84 21.70 10.53 -11.23
N GLY A 85 22.87 11.12 -11.52
CA GLY A 85 23.05 12.09 -12.61
C GLY A 85 24.42 12.00 -13.26
N ASP A 86 24.74 12.99 -14.08
CA ASP A 86 26.06 13.12 -14.73
C ASP A 86 27.10 13.79 -13.83
N GLY A 87 28.31 13.92 -14.39
CA GLY A 87 29.43 14.57 -13.71
C GLY A 87 29.21 16.05 -13.43
N GLU A 88 28.47 16.77 -14.28
CA GLU A 88 28.21 18.20 -14.12
C GLU A 88 27.27 18.44 -12.93
N GLY A 89 26.15 17.70 -12.87
CA GLY A 89 25.22 17.71 -11.76
C GLY A 89 25.92 17.41 -10.44
N ALA A 90 26.77 16.38 -10.43
CA ALA A 90 27.54 16.01 -9.24
C ALA A 90 28.68 16.98 -8.88
N SER A 91 29.26 17.71 -9.84
CA SER A 91 30.28 18.74 -9.54
C SER A 91 29.69 20.05 -9.06
N SER A 92 28.49 20.39 -9.54
CA SER A 92 27.80 21.64 -9.21
C SER A 92 26.74 21.47 -8.11
N CYS A 93 26.51 20.22 -7.68
CA CYS A 93 25.44 19.84 -6.76
C CYS A 93 24.06 20.38 -7.17
N LYS A 94 23.85 20.55 -8.49
CA LYS A 94 22.58 21.00 -9.06
C LYS A 94 21.52 19.89 -8.90
N ASN A 95 20.27 20.31 -8.75
CA ASN A 95 19.13 19.39 -8.75
C ASN A 95 18.79 18.92 -10.18
N SER A 96 19.76 18.25 -10.80
CA SER A 96 19.68 17.72 -12.16
C SER A 96 20.21 16.28 -12.13
N GLY A 97 19.29 15.34 -11.98
CA GLY A 97 19.55 13.90 -12.01
C GLY A 97 18.49 13.19 -12.84
N TYR A 98 18.88 12.07 -13.45
CA TYR A 98 17.99 11.21 -14.22
C TYR A 98 17.07 10.40 -13.31
N LEU A 99 17.56 10.02 -12.13
CA LEU A 99 16.80 9.30 -11.12
C LEU A 99 16.88 10.00 -9.77
N TYR A 100 15.83 9.84 -8.96
CA TYR A 100 15.84 10.23 -7.55
C TYR A 100 15.17 9.17 -6.67
N ASN A 101 15.52 9.13 -5.39
CA ASN A 101 14.86 8.25 -4.42
C ASN A 101 13.65 8.91 -3.75
N GLU A 102 12.61 8.11 -3.44
CA GLU A 102 11.47 8.57 -2.62
C GLU A 102 11.43 7.87 -1.26
N GLY A 103 11.42 8.70 -0.21
CA GLY A 103 11.20 8.27 1.17
C GLY A 103 11.96 9.14 2.17
N LEU A 104 11.31 9.50 3.27
CA LEU A 104 11.87 10.29 4.39
C LEU A 104 12.99 9.57 5.17
N VAL A 105 13.38 8.36 4.75
CA VAL A 105 14.25 7.46 5.53
C VAL A 105 15.70 7.48 5.03
N CYS A 106 16.01 8.25 3.99
CA CYS A 106 17.30 8.16 3.27
C CYS A 106 18.27 9.35 3.52
N ASP A 107 18.02 10.19 4.53
CA ASP A 107 18.78 11.44 4.74
C ASP A 107 20.27 11.21 5.05
N ALA A 108 20.63 10.02 5.55
CA ALA A 108 22.01 9.70 5.93
C ALA A 108 22.73 8.80 4.92
N ARG A 109 22.01 7.93 4.20
CA ARG A 109 22.61 6.85 3.40
C ARG A 109 21.81 6.59 2.11
N PRO A 110 22.48 6.27 0.99
CA PRO A 110 21.83 5.98 -0.29
C PRO A 110 21.33 4.52 -0.41
N ASP A 111 21.31 3.73 0.66
CA ASP A 111 20.93 2.31 0.70
C ASP A 111 19.41 2.05 0.63
N CYS A 112 18.69 2.91 -0.10
CA CYS A 112 17.24 2.81 -0.29
C CYS A 112 16.88 1.88 -1.45
N ALA A 113 17.26 0.62 -1.30
CA ALA A 113 17.02 -0.43 -2.28
C ALA A 113 15.55 -0.46 -2.72
N GLY A 114 15.32 -0.43 -4.03
CA GLY A 114 13.99 -0.61 -4.64
C GLY A 114 13.08 0.62 -4.70
N ARG A 115 13.56 1.85 -4.41
CA ARG A 115 12.73 3.08 -4.46
C ARG A 115 13.33 4.21 -5.29
N TRP A 116 13.68 3.93 -6.55
CA TRP A 116 14.18 4.93 -7.50
C TRP A 116 13.10 5.30 -8.53
N ARG A 117 13.03 6.58 -8.91
CA ARG A 117 12.10 7.11 -9.94
C ARG A 117 12.85 7.88 -11.01
N GLU A 118 12.42 7.73 -12.26
CA GLU A 118 12.91 8.48 -13.42
C GLU A 118 12.37 9.91 -13.43
N SER A 119 13.18 10.87 -13.91
CA SER A 119 12.86 12.30 -13.93
C SER A 119 12.15 12.77 -15.20
N GLU A 120 11.76 11.89 -16.13
CA GLU A 120 11.39 12.34 -17.48
C GLU A 120 9.95 12.86 -17.62
N GLY A 121 9.84 14.11 -18.09
CA GLY A 121 8.86 14.54 -19.11
C GLY A 121 7.63 15.30 -18.64
N CYS A 122 7.09 15.00 -17.46
CA CYS A 122 5.95 15.73 -16.91
C CYS A 122 6.46 16.89 -16.06
N ALA A 123 5.97 18.10 -16.31
CA ALA A 123 6.28 19.27 -15.51
C ALA A 123 6.16 18.96 -14.00
N TRP A 124 7.00 19.59 -13.19
CA TRP A 124 6.92 19.49 -11.73
C TRP A 124 5.51 19.87 -11.26
N GLY A 125 4.68 18.87 -10.96
CA GLY A 125 3.28 19.05 -10.58
C GLY A 125 2.32 18.14 -11.37
N GLU A 126 1.75 17.17 -10.65
CA GLU A 126 0.41 16.61 -10.89
C GLU A 126 0.15 15.39 -11.79
N THR A 127 1.13 14.64 -12.33
CA THR A 127 0.79 13.33 -12.96
C THR A 127 1.78 12.20 -12.71
N TRP A 128 1.22 11.04 -12.37
CA TRP A 128 1.90 9.81 -11.95
C TRP A 128 2.05 8.86 -13.15
N CYS A 129 3.27 8.42 -13.43
CA CYS A 129 3.56 7.30 -14.33
C CYS A 129 4.27 6.20 -13.54
N ASP A 130 3.85 4.96 -13.70
CA ASP A 130 4.64 3.82 -13.21
C ASP A 130 5.84 3.55 -14.13
N ALA A 131 6.67 2.57 -13.75
CA ALA A 131 7.88 2.17 -14.46
C ALA A 131 7.64 1.64 -15.91
N HIS A 132 6.44 1.76 -16.48
CA HIS A 132 6.14 1.33 -17.83
C HIS A 132 5.46 2.39 -18.71
N GLY A 133 5.06 3.55 -18.19
CA GLY A 133 4.49 4.64 -19.03
C GLY A 133 3.23 4.22 -19.82
N LEU A 134 2.52 3.20 -19.35
CA LEU A 134 1.30 2.68 -19.97
C LEU A 134 0.16 2.84 -18.98
N ALA A 135 -1.00 3.31 -19.45
CA ALA A 135 -2.25 3.17 -18.71
C ALA A 135 -2.37 1.72 -18.24
N VAL A 136 -2.60 1.55 -16.92
CA VAL A 136 -2.62 0.26 -16.22
C VAL A 136 -3.34 -0.79 -17.07
N ARG A 137 -2.60 -1.69 -17.73
CA ARG A 137 -3.23 -2.72 -18.56
C ARG A 137 -3.72 -3.83 -17.64
N GLU A 138 -4.86 -4.39 -18.04
CA GLU A 138 -5.52 -5.58 -17.50
C GLU A 138 -4.55 -6.71 -17.10
N ALA A 139 -3.46 -6.89 -17.86
CA ALA A 139 -2.42 -7.89 -17.60
C ALA A 139 -1.59 -7.65 -16.32
N GLN A 140 -1.34 -6.40 -15.89
CA GLN A 140 -0.67 -6.10 -14.63
C GLN A 140 -1.64 -6.27 -13.45
N CYS A 141 -2.90 -5.85 -13.64
CA CYS A 141 -3.96 -6.11 -12.68
C CYS A 141 -4.32 -7.59 -12.56
N ALA A 142 -3.86 -8.45 -13.48
CA ALA A 142 -3.94 -9.91 -13.39
C ALA A 142 -2.77 -10.55 -12.60
N LYS A 143 -1.72 -9.80 -12.23
CA LYS A 143 -0.67 -10.26 -11.29
C LYS A 143 -0.88 -9.82 -9.85
N VAL A 144 -1.49 -8.66 -9.60
CA VAL A 144 -1.75 -8.11 -8.25
C VAL A 144 -2.78 -8.91 -7.39
N CYS A 145 -4.08 -8.76 -7.64
CA CYS A 145 -5.30 -9.48 -7.23
C CYS A 145 -5.46 -11.08 -7.15
N GLY A 146 -4.44 -11.97 -7.03
CA GLY A 146 -4.58 -13.48 -6.93
C GLY A 146 -4.84 -14.39 -8.19
N GLU A 147 -5.21 -15.68 -8.06
CA GLU A 147 -5.69 -16.53 -9.20
C GLU A 147 -7.23 -16.54 -9.32
N HIS A 148 -7.93 -15.99 -8.32
CA HIS A 148 -9.37 -16.15 -8.12
C HIS A 148 -10.18 -14.89 -8.47
N ARG A 149 -9.89 -14.26 -9.61
CA ARG A 149 -10.29 -12.85 -9.83
C ARG A 149 -10.61 -12.45 -11.26
N THR A 150 -11.30 -11.30 -11.39
CA THR A 150 -11.46 -10.52 -12.64
C THR A 150 -10.94 -9.10 -12.41
N PRO A 151 -10.00 -8.59 -13.23
CA PRO A 151 -9.49 -7.22 -13.08
C PRO A 151 -10.56 -6.20 -13.45
N ILE A 152 -10.79 -5.21 -12.58
CA ILE A 152 -11.55 -4.00 -12.92
C ILE A 152 -10.50 -2.91 -13.16
N ALA A 153 -10.21 -2.62 -14.42
CA ALA A 153 -9.22 -1.63 -14.77
C ALA A 153 -9.80 -0.21 -14.56
N ASN A 154 -9.43 0.42 -13.46
CA ASN A 154 -9.51 1.87 -13.27
C ASN A 154 -8.14 2.47 -13.66
N ALA A 155 -8.13 3.65 -14.29
CA ALA A 155 -6.92 4.36 -14.73
C ALA A 155 -5.88 4.63 -13.61
N THR A 156 -6.25 4.57 -12.33
CA THR A 156 -5.36 4.90 -11.19
C THR A 156 -5.08 3.76 -10.21
N THR A 157 -5.86 2.68 -10.19
CA THR A 157 -5.65 1.53 -9.27
C THR A 157 -6.12 0.22 -9.89
N CYS A 158 -5.39 -0.87 -9.63
CA CYS A 158 -5.90 -2.22 -9.90
C CYS A 158 -6.91 -2.59 -8.82
N GLU A 159 -8.19 -2.40 -9.12
CA GLU A 159 -9.26 -2.93 -8.28
C GLU A 159 -9.55 -4.39 -8.65
N CYS A 160 -9.71 -5.20 -7.62
CA CYS A 160 -9.83 -6.65 -7.72
C CYS A 160 -11.27 -7.04 -7.43
N SER A 161 -11.98 -7.62 -8.39
CA SER A 161 -13.23 -8.34 -8.08
C SER A 161 -12.89 -9.78 -7.74
N CYS A 162 -13.16 -10.19 -6.50
CA CYS A 162 -12.89 -11.54 -6.03
C CYS A 162 -14.01 -12.50 -6.43
N ARG A 163 -13.67 -13.74 -6.79
CA ARG A 163 -14.65 -14.83 -6.88
C ARG A 163 -15.26 -15.11 -5.50
N ASP A 164 -16.46 -15.67 -5.50
CA ASP A 164 -17.18 -16.13 -4.33
C ASP A 164 -16.26 -16.89 -3.35
N GLY A 165 -16.29 -16.50 -2.08
CA GLY A 165 -15.48 -17.13 -1.03
C GLY A 165 -14.12 -16.48 -0.78
N PHE A 166 -13.67 -15.55 -1.64
CA PHE A 166 -12.42 -14.83 -1.48
C PHE A 166 -12.65 -13.37 -1.10
N SER A 167 -11.78 -12.82 -0.25
CA SER A 167 -11.86 -11.41 0.15
C SER A 167 -10.48 -10.75 0.30
N GLY A 168 -10.49 -9.43 0.50
CA GLY A 168 -9.30 -8.62 0.68
C GLY A 168 -8.83 -7.90 -0.59
N PRO A 169 -7.87 -6.95 -0.46
CA PRO A 169 -7.39 -6.12 -1.55
C PRO A 169 -6.72 -6.90 -2.68
N ARG A 170 -6.40 -8.18 -2.47
CA ARG A 170 -5.84 -9.07 -3.50
C ARG A 170 -6.54 -10.43 -3.59
N CYS A 171 -7.73 -10.58 -3.01
CA CYS A 171 -8.47 -11.85 -3.00
C CYS A 171 -7.66 -13.02 -2.40
N GLU A 172 -6.76 -12.72 -1.47
CA GLU A 172 -5.80 -13.65 -0.88
C GLU A 172 -6.30 -14.30 0.42
N VAL A 173 -7.36 -13.75 1.00
CA VAL A 173 -8.03 -14.37 2.15
C VAL A 173 -8.93 -15.48 1.59
N SER A 174 -8.33 -16.67 1.50
CA SER A 174 -8.84 -17.86 0.81
C SER A 174 -9.98 -18.58 1.52
N GLU A 175 -10.29 -18.25 2.76
CA GLU A 175 -11.36 -18.94 3.49
C GLU A 175 -12.09 -17.93 4.36
N LEU A 176 -13.07 -17.24 3.76
CA LEU A 176 -14.17 -16.72 4.57
C LEU A 176 -14.69 -17.89 5.43
N SER A 177 -14.77 -17.69 6.75
CA SER A 177 -15.14 -18.76 7.67
C SER A 177 -16.43 -19.46 7.22
N PRO A 178 -16.50 -20.81 7.32
CA PRO A 178 -17.68 -21.55 6.90
C PRO A 178 -18.89 -21.25 7.78
N ALA A 179 -18.67 -20.74 8.98
CA ALA A 179 -19.70 -20.30 9.89
C ALA A 179 -19.24 -19.08 10.69
N TYR A 180 -20.21 -18.34 11.21
CA TYR A 180 -20.03 -17.17 12.06
C TYR A 180 -20.96 -17.27 13.27
N SER A 181 -20.49 -16.88 14.45
CA SER A 181 -21.29 -16.94 15.69
C SER A 181 -21.69 -15.54 16.13
N ILE A 182 -22.98 -15.33 16.34
CA ILE A 182 -23.51 -14.12 16.99
C ILE A 182 -23.90 -14.48 18.42
N SER A 183 -23.41 -13.72 19.39
CA SER A 183 -23.78 -13.84 20.80
C SER A 183 -23.96 -12.47 21.43
N GLY A 184 -24.93 -12.34 22.34
CA GLY A 184 -25.19 -11.07 23.05
C GLY A 184 -25.79 -9.97 22.16
N ALA A 185 -26.28 -10.30 20.96
CA ALA A 185 -26.77 -9.34 19.99
C ALA A 185 -28.27 -9.03 20.11
N ALA A 186 -29.03 -9.91 20.76
CA ALA A 186 -30.48 -9.76 20.94
C ALA A 186 -30.94 -10.11 22.36
N LYS A 187 -31.96 -9.39 22.83
CA LYS A 187 -32.62 -9.64 24.13
C LYS A 187 -33.43 -10.93 24.12
N ARG A 188 -33.88 -11.38 25.31
CA ARG A 188 -34.56 -12.68 25.50
C ARG A 188 -35.72 -12.97 24.55
N SER A 189 -36.51 -11.97 24.15
CA SER A 189 -37.64 -12.16 23.22
C SER A 189 -37.22 -12.40 21.76
N TRP A 190 -35.96 -12.13 21.43
CA TRP A 190 -35.33 -12.30 20.12
C TRP A 190 -34.08 -13.17 20.22
N GLY A 191 -34.02 -14.04 21.25
CA GLY A 191 -32.85 -14.86 21.56
C GLY A 191 -32.40 -15.74 20.39
N ASP A 192 -33.34 -16.14 19.53
CA ASP A 192 -33.12 -16.99 18.36
C ASP A 192 -32.31 -16.31 17.24
N LEU A 193 -32.11 -15.00 17.32
CA LEU A 193 -31.19 -14.27 16.43
C LEU A 193 -29.72 -14.46 16.85
N ASN A 194 -29.46 -14.87 18.09
CA ASN A 194 -28.12 -15.33 18.50
C ASN A 194 -27.92 -16.78 18.05
N GLY A 195 -26.70 -17.14 17.69
CA GLY A 195 -26.36 -18.51 17.32
C GLY A 195 -25.32 -18.60 16.21
N ILE A 196 -25.22 -19.79 15.63
CA ILE A 196 -24.27 -20.10 14.57
C ILE A 196 -24.96 -19.93 13.22
N TYR A 197 -24.39 -19.06 12.39
CA TYR A 197 -24.79 -18.81 11.01
C TYR A 197 -23.81 -19.51 10.07
N THR A 198 -24.28 -20.44 9.26
CA THR A 198 -23.46 -21.18 8.29
C THR A 198 -23.55 -20.51 6.92
N ARG A 199 -22.42 -20.41 6.22
CA ARG A 199 -22.35 -19.78 4.90
C ARG A 199 -23.23 -20.49 3.88
N VAL A 200 -24.05 -19.73 3.17
CA VAL A 200 -24.88 -20.23 2.07
C VAL A 200 -24.06 -20.21 0.77
N ALA A 201 -23.79 -21.40 0.22
CA ALA A 201 -22.97 -21.53 -0.99
C ALA A 201 -23.57 -20.78 -2.19
N GLY A 202 -22.75 -19.96 -2.86
CA GLY A 202 -23.14 -19.22 -4.07
C GLY A 202 -24.13 -18.07 -3.84
N LYS A 203 -24.47 -17.74 -2.59
CA LYS A 203 -25.37 -16.63 -2.27
C LYS A 203 -24.56 -15.43 -1.78
N LEU A 204 -24.72 -14.31 -2.48
CA LEU A 204 -24.07 -13.04 -2.15
C LEU A 204 -25.08 -11.90 -2.06
N CYS A 205 -24.80 -10.94 -1.18
CA CYS A 205 -25.41 -9.61 -1.16
C CYS A 205 -24.31 -8.55 -1.08
N ASN A 206 -24.39 -7.49 -1.88
CA ASN A 206 -23.35 -6.47 -2.00
C ASN A 206 -21.92 -7.04 -2.24
N GLY A 207 -21.84 -8.13 -3.01
CA GLY A 207 -20.59 -8.86 -3.25
C GLY A 207 -19.97 -9.49 -1.98
N LYS A 208 -20.76 -9.73 -0.93
CA LYS A 208 -20.36 -10.36 0.34
C LYS A 208 -21.15 -11.64 0.58
N PRO A 209 -20.56 -12.63 1.29
CA PRO A 209 -21.22 -13.89 1.60
C PRO A 209 -22.49 -13.67 2.44
N VAL A 210 -23.50 -14.51 2.19
CA VAL A 210 -24.67 -14.66 3.05
C VAL A 210 -24.45 -15.87 3.97
N TYR A 211 -24.85 -15.73 5.23
CA TYR A 211 -24.88 -16.83 6.21
C TYR A 211 -26.32 -17.04 6.70
N GLN A 212 -26.68 -18.27 7.04
CA GLN A 212 -28.02 -18.65 7.48
C GLN A 212 -27.94 -19.38 8.82
N THR A 213 -28.88 -19.12 9.73
CA THR A 213 -28.96 -19.87 11.00
C THR A 213 -29.23 -21.36 10.76
N SER A 214 -28.88 -22.19 11.73
CA SER A 214 -29.20 -23.62 11.69
C SER A 214 -30.70 -23.93 11.64
N ALA A 215 -31.54 -23.04 12.19
CA ALA A 215 -33.00 -23.14 12.10
C ALA A 215 -33.53 -22.81 10.69
N GLY A 216 -32.80 -21.97 9.95
CA GLY A 216 -33.11 -21.61 8.57
C GLY A 216 -33.92 -20.32 8.40
N ASP A 217 -34.43 -19.73 9.49
CA ASP A 217 -35.35 -18.59 9.44
C ASP A 217 -34.65 -17.23 9.29
N TYR A 218 -33.36 -17.14 9.65
CA TYR A 218 -32.62 -15.88 9.68
C TYR A 218 -31.32 -15.94 8.89
N PHE A 219 -30.96 -14.79 8.34
CA PHE A 219 -29.80 -14.61 7.46
C PHE A 219 -28.95 -13.43 7.91
N LEU A 220 -27.64 -13.62 7.94
CA LEU A 220 -26.63 -12.59 8.14
C LEU A 220 -26.03 -12.20 6.79
N PHE A 221 -26.14 -10.92 6.40
CA PHE A 221 -25.65 -10.42 5.11
C PHE A 221 -25.34 -8.92 5.17
N GLN A 222 -24.67 -8.41 4.12
CA GLN A 222 -24.49 -6.97 3.91
C GLN A 222 -25.46 -6.50 2.80
N PRO A 223 -26.46 -5.66 3.12
CA PRO A 223 -27.41 -5.14 2.13
C PRO A 223 -26.73 -4.33 1.03
N THR A 224 -27.43 -4.17 -0.10
CA THR A 224 -26.99 -3.26 -1.18
C THR A 224 -26.89 -1.83 -0.67
N ASP A 225 -25.86 -1.10 -1.12
CA ASP A 225 -25.59 0.29 -0.73
C ASP A 225 -25.38 0.53 0.78
N SER A 226 -25.13 -0.54 1.54
CA SER A 226 -24.88 -0.49 2.98
C SER A 226 -23.47 -0.99 3.31
N THR A 227 -22.86 -0.40 4.33
CA THR A 227 -21.61 -0.89 4.94
C THR A 227 -21.87 -1.72 6.20
N HIS A 228 -23.12 -1.86 6.61
CA HIS A 228 -23.53 -2.59 7.80
C HIS A 228 -23.75 -4.07 7.49
N TRP A 229 -23.37 -4.95 8.41
CA TRP A 229 -23.87 -6.31 8.44
C TRP A 229 -25.21 -6.33 9.17
N MET A 230 -26.16 -7.12 8.68
CA MET A 230 -27.52 -7.18 9.21
C MET A 230 -28.01 -8.63 9.32
N VAL A 231 -28.82 -8.89 10.35
CA VAL A 231 -29.63 -10.11 10.46
C VAL A 231 -31.07 -9.80 10.05
N SER A 232 -31.57 -10.47 9.02
CA SER A 232 -32.96 -10.38 8.56
C SER A 232 -33.53 -11.74 8.12
N ASP A 233 -34.73 -11.73 7.56
CA ASP A 233 -35.41 -12.91 7.01
C ASP A 233 -35.00 -13.21 5.56
N GLY A 234 -35.58 -14.28 5.03
CA GLY A 234 -35.35 -14.73 3.66
C GLY A 234 -35.90 -13.78 2.58
N GLU A 235 -36.89 -12.93 2.87
CA GLU A 235 -37.45 -11.99 1.89
C GLU A 235 -36.49 -10.82 1.65
N ASP A 236 -35.96 -10.25 2.73
CA ASP A 236 -34.98 -9.17 2.65
C ASP A 236 -33.65 -9.67 2.04
N VAL A 237 -33.21 -10.90 2.34
CA VAL A 237 -31.98 -11.46 1.73
C VAL A 237 -32.18 -11.83 0.25
N ALA A 238 -33.41 -12.12 -0.19
CA ALA A 238 -33.69 -12.41 -1.59
C ALA A 238 -33.50 -11.15 -2.46
N SER A 239 -33.77 -9.98 -1.90
CA SER A 239 -33.63 -8.66 -2.55
C SER A 239 -32.42 -7.86 -2.07
N CYS A 240 -31.62 -8.40 -1.15
CA CYS A 240 -30.51 -7.72 -0.47
C CYS A 240 -30.91 -6.35 0.11
N LYS A 241 -32.11 -6.27 0.67
CA LYS A 241 -32.73 -5.04 1.19
C LYS A 241 -32.16 -4.69 2.56
N ALA A 242 -31.97 -3.39 2.81
CA ALA A 242 -31.46 -2.86 4.07
C ALA A 242 -32.58 -2.79 5.13
N SER A 243 -32.99 -3.96 5.61
CA SER A 243 -34.01 -4.15 6.64
C SER A 243 -33.60 -5.36 7.48
N GLY A 244 -33.85 -5.31 8.79
CA GLY A 244 -33.45 -6.36 9.72
C GLY A 244 -33.66 -5.97 11.18
N TRP A 245 -33.38 -6.92 12.06
CA TRP A 245 -33.56 -6.78 13.52
C TRP A 245 -32.26 -6.50 14.26
N ILE A 246 -31.14 -6.92 13.69
CA ILE A 246 -29.81 -6.70 14.24
C ILE A 246 -28.93 -6.10 13.16
N ASN A 247 -28.09 -5.12 13.50
CA ASN A 247 -27.06 -4.63 12.62
C ASN A 247 -25.72 -4.40 13.35
N THR A 248 -24.68 -4.09 12.60
CA THR A 248 -23.41 -3.56 13.11
C THR A 248 -23.37 -2.04 12.93
N PRO A 249 -22.62 -1.26 13.73
CA PRO A 249 -22.41 0.17 13.45
C PRO A 249 -21.74 0.45 12.09
N SER A 250 -21.99 1.62 11.49
CA SER A 250 -21.48 1.97 10.15
C SER A 250 -19.95 1.92 10.09
N ASN A 251 -19.39 1.42 8.98
CA ASN A 251 -17.96 1.49 8.64
C ASN A 251 -16.99 0.83 9.65
N VAL A 252 -17.49 0.07 10.62
CA VAL A 252 -16.64 -0.67 11.57
C VAL A 252 -16.23 -2.02 11.00
N CYS A 253 -17.08 -2.59 10.16
CA CYS A 253 -16.94 -3.93 9.64
C CYS A 253 -16.36 -3.92 8.22
N GLY A 254 -15.27 -4.66 8.03
CA GLY A 254 -14.67 -4.85 6.72
C GLY A 254 -15.47 -5.82 5.83
N ALA A 255 -14.76 -6.56 4.99
CA ALA A 255 -15.35 -7.53 4.07
C ALA A 255 -15.90 -8.81 4.72
N SER A 256 -15.73 -8.98 6.04
CA SER A 256 -16.16 -10.14 6.82
C SER A 256 -16.86 -9.67 8.10
N PRO A 257 -17.90 -10.38 8.58
CA PRO A 257 -18.55 -10.06 9.86
C PRO A 257 -17.63 -10.28 11.07
N GLU A 258 -16.49 -10.97 10.91
CA GLU A 258 -15.50 -11.19 11.98
C GLU A 258 -14.88 -9.88 12.49
N ALA A 259 -14.81 -8.85 11.65
CA ALA A 259 -14.36 -7.54 12.07
C ALA A 259 -15.33 -6.83 13.04
N CYS A 260 -16.55 -7.36 13.17
CA CYS A 260 -17.66 -6.79 13.95
C CYS A 260 -17.83 -7.42 15.33
N ASP A 261 -16.94 -8.32 15.74
CA ASP A 261 -17.18 -9.18 16.90
C ASP A 261 -17.51 -8.34 18.16
N GLY A 262 -18.63 -8.69 18.81
CA GLY A 262 -19.16 -7.99 19.98
C GLY A 262 -19.77 -6.60 19.74
N ARG A 263 -20.02 -6.17 18.50
CA ARG A 263 -20.59 -4.83 18.19
C ARG A 263 -21.89 -4.93 17.39
N TRP A 264 -22.93 -5.41 18.05
CA TRP A 264 -24.27 -5.54 17.47
C TRP A 264 -25.23 -4.51 18.07
N GLN A 265 -26.14 -4.00 17.24
CA GLN A 265 -27.23 -3.14 17.67
C GLN A 265 -28.56 -3.79 17.28
N GLU A 266 -29.54 -3.72 18.17
CA GLU A 266 -30.88 -4.29 18.03
C GLU A 266 -31.87 -3.17 17.65
N ASN A 267 -32.74 -3.43 16.67
CA ASN A 267 -33.83 -2.55 16.28
C ASN A 267 -34.99 -2.67 17.29
N THR A 268 -34.78 -2.18 18.51
CA THR A 268 -35.84 -2.20 19.57
C THR A 268 -36.67 -0.92 19.64
N GLY A 269 -36.55 -0.01 18.68
CA GLY A 269 -37.30 1.25 18.67
C GLY A 269 -36.92 2.22 19.79
N CYS A 270 -35.64 2.30 20.17
CA CYS A 270 -35.15 3.40 21.02
C CYS A 270 -35.20 4.73 20.25
N ASP A 271 -35.04 5.87 20.95
CA ASP A 271 -35.16 7.23 20.41
C ASP A 271 -34.29 7.55 19.17
N SER A 272 -33.36 6.66 18.79
CA SER A 272 -32.57 6.70 17.56
C SER A 272 -32.50 5.33 16.84
N ASP A 273 -33.63 4.64 16.64
CA ASP A 273 -33.87 3.45 15.80
C ASP A 273 -33.04 2.15 16.06
N TRP A 274 -31.83 2.24 16.59
CA TRP A 274 -30.90 1.13 16.89
C TRP A 274 -30.28 1.34 18.27
N CYS A 275 -30.26 0.28 19.08
CA CYS A 275 -29.72 0.33 20.43
C CYS A 275 -28.60 -0.69 20.57
N ASP A 276 -27.52 -0.35 21.28
CA ASP A 276 -26.44 -1.30 21.54
C ASP A 276 -27.00 -2.56 22.22
N ALA A 277 -26.62 -3.71 21.70
CA ALA A 277 -27.09 -4.98 22.23
C ALA A 277 -26.50 -5.23 23.63
N PRO A 278 -27.25 -5.88 24.54
CA PRO A 278 -26.75 -6.23 25.85
C PRO A 278 -25.67 -7.32 25.71
N GLY A 279 -24.41 -6.92 25.83
CA GLY A 279 -23.24 -7.81 25.80
C GLY A 279 -23.24 -8.88 26.89
#